data_AF-A0A1W9WKF3-F1
#
_entry.id   AF-A0A1W9WKF3-F1
#
_cell.length_a   1.000
_cell.length_b   1.000
_cell.length_c   1.000
_cell.angle_alpha   90.00
_cell.angle_beta   90.00
_cell.angle_gamma   90.00
#
_symmetry.space_group_name_H-M   'P 1'
#
loop_
_entity.id
_entity.type
_entity.pdbx_description
1 polymer ?
#
loop_
_entity_poly.entity_id
_entity_poly.type
_entity_poly.pdbx_seq_one_letter_code
_entity_poly.pdbx_strand_id
1 'polypeptide(L)'
;MASKDKESRLAQMSYWEEQLKLRLAQLAEKDIAPEKAAKDTEVKKIRAKIRDTRDRLMAIEEREKKLEEMASARAEKAAKPKESKKQKKQREEQAAQSKRQQKKKKKKEKKAKAQ
;
A
#
# COMPACT_ATOMS: atom_id res chain seq x y z
N MET A 1 10.26 -13.57 3.80
CA MET A 1 10.12 -12.20 4.34
C MET A 1 10.42 -11.26 3.18
N ALA A 2 9.59 -10.24 2.96
CA ALA A 2 9.70 -9.35 1.80
C ALA A 2 11.08 -8.67 1.68
N SER A 3 11.78 -8.43 2.80
CA SER A 3 13.15 -7.89 2.82
C SER A 3 14.18 -8.82 2.16
N LYS A 4 14.10 -10.13 2.42
CA LYS A 4 14.97 -11.15 1.77
C LYS A 4 14.72 -11.21 0.26
N ASP A 5 13.47 -10.96 -0.17
CA ASP A 5 13.14 -10.89 -1.59
C ASP A 5 13.73 -9.63 -2.24
N LYS A 6 13.77 -8.48 -1.55
CA LYS A 6 14.31 -7.22 -2.08
C LYS A 6 15.83 -7.28 -2.32
N GLU A 7 16.60 -7.72 -1.32
CA GLU A 7 18.06 -7.86 -1.42
C GLU A 7 18.45 -8.86 -2.52
N SER A 8 17.77 -10.00 -2.59
CA SER A 8 18.00 -10.99 -3.66
C SER A 8 17.72 -10.42 -5.04
N ARG A 9 16.66 -9.61 -5.19
CA ARG A 9 16.34 -8.95 -6.47
C ARG A 9 17.36 -7.89 -6.85
N LEU A 10 17.89 -7.13 -5.88
CA LEU A 10 18.99 -6.20 -6.13
C LEU A 10 20.25 -6.92 -6.60
N ALA A 11 20.62 -8.03 -5.95
CA ALA A 11 21.75 -8.85 -6.39
C ALA A 11 21.54 -9.44 -7.80
N GLN A 12 20.33 -9.90 -8.11
CA GLN A 12 19.98 -10.35 -9.47
C GLN A 12 20.11 -9.22 -10.50
N MET A 13 19.70 -8.00 -10.14
CA MET A 13 19.82 -6.83 -11.01
C MET A 13 21.28 -6.52 -11.32
N SER A 14 22.14 -6.46 -10.30
CA SER A 14 23.58 -6.24 -10.47
C SER A 14 24.21 -7.31 -11.36
N TYR A 15 23.85 -8.58 -11.15
CA TYR A 15 24.32 -9.67 -12.01
C TYR A 15 23.92 -9.47 -13.48
N TRP A 16 22.66 -9.11 -13.76
CA TRP A 16 22.22 -8.87 -15.14
C TRP A 16 22.90 -7.63 -15.76
N GLU A 17 23.18 -6.60 -14.98
CA GLU A 17 23.91 -5.42 -15.44
C GLU A 17 25.36 -5.75 -15.79
N GLU A 18 26.05 -6.58 -14.99
CA GLU A 18 27.38 -7.07 -15.30
C GLU A 18 27.38 -7.92 -16.58
N GLN A 19 26.42 -8.84 -16.72
CA GLN A 19 26.27 -9.64 -17.93
C GLN A 19 26.01 -8.76 -19.17
N LEU A 20 25.22 -7.69 -19.02
CA LEU A 20 24.99 -6.73 -20.11
C LEU A 20 26.30 -6.04 -20.53
N LYS A 21 27.10 -5.58 -19.56
CA LYS A 21 28.40 -4.93 -19.82
C LYS A 21 29.36 -5.87 -20.52
N LEU A 22 29.48 -7.12 -20.04
CA LEU A 22 30.32 -8.14 -20.65
C LEU A 22 29.90 -8.41 -22.10
N ARG A 23 28.61 -8.56 -22.36
CA ARG A 23 28.11 -8.81 -23.71
C ARG A 23 28.37 -7.61 -24.64
N LEU A 24 28.18 -6.39 -24.16
CA LEU A 24 28.47 -5.19 -24.94
C LEU A 24 29.97 -5.05 -25.24
N ALA A 25 30.85 -5.37 -24.30
CA ALA A 25 32.29 -5.40 -24.52
C ALA A 25 32.66 -6.42 -25.61
N GLN A 26 32.13 -7.64 -25.54
CA GLN A 26 32.35 -8.68 -26.57
C GLN A 26 31.85 -8.26 -27.96
N LEU A 27 30.76 -7.51 -28.04
CA LEU A 27 30.24 -7.00 -29.31
C LEU A 27 31.11 -5.87 -29.85
N ALA A 28 31.63 -5.01 -28.97
CA ALA A 28 32.58 -3.95 -29.33
C ALA A 28 33.92 -4.52 -29.83
N GLU A 29 34.44 -5.57 -29.19
CA GLU A 29 35.65 -6.31 -29.64
C GLU A 29 35.48 -6.93 -31.03
N LYS A 30 34.25 -7.18 -31.46
CA LYS A 30 33.92 -7.72 -32.79
C LYS A 30 33.61 -6.63 -33.81
N ASP A 31 33.88 -5.36 -33.49
CA ASP A 31 33.57 -4.18 -34.30
C ASP A 31 32.09 -4.10 -34.70
N ILE A 32 31.20 -4.65 -33.88
CA ILE A 32 29.76 -4.60 -34.14
C ILE A 32 29.26 -3.22 -33.74
N ALA A 33 28.76 -2.48 -34.73
CA ALA A 33 28.14 -1.16 -34.52
C ALA A 33 27.07 -1.21 -33.41
N PRO A 34 26.96 -0.16 -32.57
CA PRO A 34 26.05 -0.14 -31.42
C PRO A 34 24.58 -0.35 -31.81
N GLU A 35 24.18 0.09 -33.01
CA GLU A 35 22.83 -0.15 -33.54
C GLU A 35 22.53 -1.63 -33.78
N LYS A 36 23.53 -2.39 -34.24
CA LYS A 36 23.44 -3.84 -34.43
C LYS A 36 23.53 -4.56 -33.10
N ALA A 37 24.38 -4.09 -32.17
CA ALA A 37 24.45 -4.61 -30.81
C ALA A 37 23.13 -4.44 -30.03
N ALA A 38 22.39 -3.35 -30.26
CA ALA A 38 21.06 -3.16 -29.68
C ALA A 38 20.01 -4.15 -30.24
N LYS A 39 20.24 -4.68 -31.44
CA LYS A 39 19.37 -5.68 -32.07
C LYS A 39 19.69 -7.11 -31.63
N ASP A 40 20.86 -7.35 -31.03
CA ASP A 40 21.30 -8.64 -30.49
C ASP A 40 20.27 -9.21 -29.51
N THR A 41 19.98 -10.50 -29.67
CA THR A 41 18.92 -11.20 -28.93
C THR A 41 19.28 -11.36 -27.45
N GLU A 42 20.55 -11.58 -27.13
CA GLU A 42 21.02 -11.69 -25.75
C GLU A 42 20.96 -10.34 -25.04
N VAL A 43 21.42 -9.26 -25.69
CA VAL A 43 21.30 -7.90 -25.17
C VAL A 43 19.83 -7.55 -24.88
N LYS A 44 18.91 -7.85 -25.80
CA LYS A 44 17.47 -7.64 -25.58
C LYS A 44 16.93 -8.43 -24.40
N LYS A 45 17.30 -9.71 -24.29
CA LYS A 45 16.89 -10.60 -23.20
C LYS A 45 17.39 -10.09 -21.85
N ILE A 46 18.65 -9.67 -21.77
CA ILE A 46 19.24 -9.14 -20.53
C ILE A 46 18.54 -7.83 -20.13
N ARG A 47 18.33 -6.91 -21.08
CA ARG A 47 17.58 -5.66 -20.83
C ARG A 47 16.14 -5.90 -20.40
N ALA A 48 15.49 -6.94 -20.91
CA ALA A 48 14.15 -7.33 -20.47
C ALA A 48 14.18 -7.80 -19.00
N LYS A 49 15.12 -8.67 -18.63
CA LYS A 49 15.27 -9.14 -17.24
C LYS A 49 15.57 -8.01 -16.25
N ILE A 50 16.38 -7.01 -16.64
CA ILE A 50 16.64 -5.83 -15.82
C ILE A 50 15.34 -5.06 -15.57
N ARG A 51 14.53 -4.84 -16.63
CA ARG A 51 13.22 -4.18 -16.51
C ARG A 51 12.27 -4.94 -15.60
N ASP A 52 12.10 -6.24 -15.81
CA ASP A 52 11.25 -7.09 -14.96
C ASP A 52 11.67 -7.05 -13.49
N THR A 53 12.98 -7.04 -13.22
CA THR A 53 13.51 -6.98 -11.86
C THR A 53 13.24 -5.62 -11.22
N ARG A 54 13.38 -4.54 -11.98
CA ARG A 54 13.06 -3.17 -11.54
C ARG A 54 11.57 -3.02 -11.23
N ASP A 55 10.69 -3.52 -12.09
CA ASP A 55 9.25 -3.45 -11.89
C ASP A 55 8.82 -4.21 -10.62
N ARG A 56 9.45 -5.35 -10.35
CA ARG A 56 9.24 -6.09 -9.11
C ARG A 56 9.73 -5.33 -7.87
N LEU A 57 10.88 -4.66 -7.95
CA LEU A 57 11.39 -3.83 -6.86
C LEU A 57 10.42 -2.67 -6.56
N MET A 58 9.93 -1.98 -7.60
CA MET A 58 8.93 -0.92 -7.44
C MET A 58 7.65 -1.43 -6.78
N ALA A 59 7.15 -2.60 -7.20
CA ALA A 59 5.96 -3.20 -6.60
C ALA A 59 6.17 -3.58 -5.12
N ILE A 60 7.38 -3.95 -4.72
CA ILE A 60 7.73 -4.19 -3.31
C ILE A 60 7.69 -2.87 -2.54
N GLU A 61 8.33 -1.82 -3.06
CA GLU A 61 8.35 -0.49 -2.43
C GLU A 61 6.95 0.10 -2.27
N GLU A 62 6.08 -0.05 -3.26
CA GLU A 62 4.68 0.38 -3.15
C GLU A 62 3.92 -0.38 -2.06
N ARG A 63 4.19 -1.67 -1.88
CA ARG A 63 3.60 -2.44 -0.78
C ARG A 63 4.14 -2.01 0.57
N GLU A 64 5.44 -1.74 0.68
CA GLU A 64 6.08 -1.23 1.89
C GLU A 64 5.42 0.09 2.32
N LYS A 65 5.26 1.05 1.40
CA LYS A 65 4.56 2.32 1.66
C LYS A 65 3.12 2.12 2.12
N LYS A 66 2.35 1.25 1.45
CA LYS A 66 0.96 0.95 1.86
C LYS A 66 0.89 0.32 3.25
N LEU A 67 1.87 -0.51 3.63
CA LEU A 67 1.94 -1.08 4.97
C LEU A 67 2.25 -0.02 6.02
N GLU A 68 3.17 0.91 5.73
CA GLU A 68 3.47 2.06 6.60
C GLU A 68 2.24 2.97 6.79
N GLU A 69 1.53 3.30 5.71
CA GLU A 69 0.27 4.06 5.76
C GLU A 69 -0.82 3.34 6.57
N MET A 70 -0.95 2.02 6.41
CA MET A 70 -1.89 1.25 7.22
C MET A 70 -1.46 1.20 8.69
N ALA A 71 -0.16 1.14 8.98
CA ALA A 71 0.37 1.14 10.33
C ALA A 71 0.12 2.49 11.02
N SER A 72 0.35 3.62 10.34
CA SER A 72 0.06 4.95 10.87
C SER A 72 -1.44 5.15 11.09
N ALA A 73 -2.29 4.76 10.13
CA ALA A 73 -3.74 4.84 10.29
C ALA A 73 -4.26 3.95 11.44
N ARG A 74 -3.64 2.79 11.68
CA ARG A 74 -3.96 1.94 12.84
C ARG A 74 -3.50 2.58 14.15
N ALA A 75 -2.31 3.18 14.18
CA ALA A 75 -1.80 3.89 15.35
C ALA A 75 -2.68 5.08 15.72
N GLU A 76 -3.12 5.89 14.74
CA GLU A 76 -4.05 7.00 14.97
C GLU A 76 -5.42 6.52 15.49
N LYS A 77 -5.95 5.42 14.94
CA LYS A 77 -7.22 4.83 15.43
C LYS A 77 -7.09 4.22 16.83
N ALA A 78 -5.91 3.69 17.17
CA ALA A 78 -5.63 3.15 18.50
C ALA A 78 -5.39 4.25 19.54
N ALA A 79 -4.81 5.38 19.13
CA ALA A 79 -4.58 6.56 19.96
C ALA A 79 -5.86 7.36 20.23
N LYS A 80 -6.88 7.26 19.35
CA LYS A 80 -8.21 7.81 19.65
C LYS A 80 -8.82 7.05 20.83
N PRO A 81 -9.16 7.73 21.94
CA PRO A 81 -9.80 7.08 23.07
C PRO A 81 -11.08 6.41 22.59
N LYS A 82 -11.19 5.09 22.78
CA LYS A 82 -12.40 4.33 22.48
C LYS A 82 -13.50 4.93 23.34
N GLU A 83 -14.39 5.74 22.74
CA GLU A 83 -15.63 6.15 23.40
C GLU A 83 -16.27 4.90 23.98
N SER A 84 -16.46 4.91 25.30
CA SER A 84 -16.95 3.75 26.03
C SER A 84 -18.25 3.26 25.39
N LYS A 85 -18.47 1.93 25.33
CA LYS A 85 -19.69 1.32 24.77
C LYS A 85 -20.99 1.93 25.35
N LYS A 86 -20.93 2.54 26.55
CA LYS A 86 -22.03 3.28 27.18
C LYS A 86 -22.40 4.57 26.43
N GLN A 87 -21.42 5.39 26.03
CA GLN A 87 -21.69 6.65 25.31
C GLN A 87 -22.22 6.40 23.90
N LYS A 88 -21.73 5.36 23.21
CA LYS A 88 -22.20 5.01 21.86
C LYS A 88 -23.67 4.53 21.87
N LYS A 89 -24.05 3.67 22.83
CA LYS A 89 -25.44 3.22 23.02
C LYS A 89 -26.39 4.37 23.39
N GLN A 90 -25.96 5.27 24.27
CA GLN A 90 -26.77 6.44 24.65
C GLN A 90 -27.04 7.37 23.45
N ARG A 91 -26.04 7.54 22.56
CA ARG A 91 -26.19 8.39 21.37
C ARG A 91 -27.09 7.73 20.30
N GLU A 92 -27.01 6.41 20.12
CA GLU A 92 -27.92 5.65 19.25
C GLU A 92 -29.36 5.62 19.78
N GLU A 93 -29.58 5.44 21.09
CA GLU A 93 -30.91 5.48 21.69
C GLU A 93 -31.56 6.87 21.65
N GLN A 94 -30.77 7.95 21.75
CA GLN A 94 -31.27 9.31 21.59
C GLN A 94 -31.61 9.63 20.13
N ALA A 95 -30.84 9.11 19.16
CA ALA A 95 -31.09 9.28 17.73
C ALA A 95 -32.27 8.42 17.23
N ALA A 96 -32.49 7.24 17.81
CA ALA A 96 -33.55 6.31 17.42
C ALA A 96 -34.96 6.67 17.97
N GLN A 97 -35.06 7.65 18.87
CA GLN A 97 -36.36 8.09 19.38
C GLN A 97 -37.14 8.88 18.32
N SER A 98 -38.10 8.20 17.67
CA SER A 98 -39.09 8.81 16.78
C SER A 98 -39.80 9.99 17.46
N LYS A 99 -40.09 11.06 16.69
CA LYS A 99 -40.84 12.27 17.13
C LYS A 99 -42.10 11.93 17.95
N ARG A 100 -42.76 10.81 17.65
CA ARG A 100 -43.97 10.34 18.35
C ARG A 100 -43.70 9.93 19.80
N GLN A 101 -42.55 9.30 20.08
CA GLN A 101 -42.16 8.90 21.44
C GLN A 101 -41.71 10.10 22.27
N GLN A 102 -41.02 11.07 21.66
CA GLN A 102 -40.64 12.32 22.34
C GLN A 102 -41.88 13.15 22.73
N LYS A 103 -42.90 13.21 21.86
CA LYS A 103 -44.17 13.90 22.16
C LYS A 103 -44.95 13.22 23.30
N LYS A 104 -44.91 11.88 23.38
CA LYS A 104 -45.56 11.09 24.45
C LYS A 104 -44.88 11.30 25.81
N LYS A 105 -43.55 11.37 25.85
CA LYS A 105 -42.77 11.68 27.06
C LYS A 105 -43.05 13.10 27.55
N LYS A 106 -42.99 14.11 26.66
CA LYS A 106 -43.35 15.50 27.00
C LYS A 106 -44.79 15.65 27.52
N LYS A 107 -45.73 14.85 27.00
CA LYS A 107 -47.13 14.88 27.47
C LYS A 107 -47.31 14.23 28.85
N LYS A 108 -46.51 13.21 29.18
CA LYS A 108 -46.49 12.59 30.52
C LYS A 108 -45.82 13.51 31.55
N GLU A 109 -44.70 14.16 31.21
CA GLU A 109 -44.03 15.11 32.10
C GLU A 109 -44.88 16.35 32.39
N LYS A 110 -45.61 16.87 31.38
CA LYS A 110 -46.57 17.98 31.61
C LYS A 110 -47.73 17.60 32.51
N LYS A 111 -48.15 16.33 32.52
CA LYS A 111 -49.19 15.85 33.44
C LYS A 111 -48.67 15.63 34.86
N ALA A 112 -47.41 15.23 35.01
CA ALA A 112 -46.79 15.03 36.31
C ALA A 112 -46.39 16.32 37.02
N LYS A 113 -46.20 17.43 36.29
CA LYS A 113 -45.94 18.77 36.86
C LYS A 113 -47.21 19.59 37.13
N ALA A 114 -48.39 19.06 36.79
CA ALA A 114 -49.68 19.70 37.01
C ALA A 114 -50.51 18.99 38.10
N GLN A 115 -49.90 18.04 38.82
CA GLN A 115 -50.31 17.56 40.13
C GLN A 115 -49.37 18.17 41.16
#